data_AF-A0A135UNN2-F1
#
_entry.id   AF-A0A135UNN2-F1
#
_cell.length_a   1.000
_cell.length_b   1.000
_cell.length_c   1.000
_cell.angle_alpha   90.00
_cell.angle_beta   90.00
_cell.angle_gamma   90.00
#
_symmetry.space_group_name_H-M   'P 1'
#
loop_
_entity.id
_entity.type
_entity.pdbx_description
1 polymer ?
#
loop_
_entity_poly.entity_id
_entity_poly.type
_entity_poly.pdbx_seq_one_letter_code
_entity_poly.pdbx_strand_id
1 'polypeptide(L)'
;MYVVYGNGQVSVSQLAADGLSVVKTQQVLQASDVNTETVEGNRMYKINGTYYILNDHPGSTTYIWKSSSPWGPCEAKILGQNIAPPLEAGNSPHQGSLIKTAQGELVLHVLHLGVSRWSYASVGTYYLGRRWQP
;
A
#
# COMPACT_ATOMS: atom_id res chain seq x y z
N MET A 1 7.28 17.57 2.82
CA MET A 1 7.41 16.14 2.47
C MET A 1 6.68 15.32 3.53
N TYR A 2 6.12 14.16 3.17
CA TYR A 2 5.41 13.27 4.10
C TYR A 2 6.00 11.86 4.04
N VAL A 3 6.06 11.19 5.19
CA VAL A 3 6.45 9.79 5.32
C VAL A 3 5.32 9.06 6.03
N VAL A 4 4.84 7.96 5.44
CA VAL A 4 3.87 7.06 6.06
C VAL A 4 4.58 5.80 6.54
N TYR A 5 4.31 5.37 7.77
CA TYR A 5 5.00 4.24 8.39
C TYR A 5 4.18 3.62 9.53
N GLY A 6 4.62 2.43 9.98
CA GLY A 6 3.99 1.68 11.06
C GLY A 6 3.48 0.31 10.63
N ASN A 7 3.16 -0.52 11.62
CA ASN A 7 2.52 -1.81 11.46
C ASN A 7 1.39 -1.88 12.52
N GLY A 8 0.16 -2.12 12.08
CA GLY A 8 -1.03 -2.14 12.96
C GLY A 8 -1.55 -0.74 13.33
N GLN A 9 -0.66 0.16 13.73
CA GLN A 9 -0.91 1.60 13.90
C GLN A 9 -0.08 2.36 12.87
N VAL A 10 -0.73 3.04 11.93
CA VAL A 10 -0.04 3.74 10.83
C VAL A 10 -0.06 5.23 11.08
N SER A 11 1.12 5.83 11.07
CA SER A 11 1.33 7.26 11.25
C SER A 11 1.84 7.92 9.97
N VAL A 12 1.50 9.20 9.83
CA VAL A 12 2.13 10.10 8.86
C VAL A 12 2.96 11.12 9.63
N SER A 13 4.21 11.30 9.19
CA SER A 13 5.06 12.40 9.62
C SER A 13 5.25 13.41 8.49
N GLN A 14 5.08 14.69 8.79
CA GLN A 14 5.54 15.78 7.94
C GLN A 14 6.99 16.09 8.29
N LEU A 15 7.83 16.12 7.26
CA LEU A 15 9.22 16.54 7.37
C LEU A 15 9.34 18.05 7.12
N ALA A 16 10.36 18.66 7.72
CA ALA A 16 10.79 20.03 7.45
C ALA A 16 11.10 20.22 5.95
N ALA A 17 11.24 21.48 5.53
CA ALA A 17 11.49 21.82 4.13
C ALA A 17 12.78 21.20 3.57
N ASP A 18 13.80 21.06 4.41
CA ASP A 18 15.06 20.37 4.08
C ASP A 18 14.98 18.84 4.11
N GLY A 19 13.88 18.29 4.64
CA GLY A 19 13.68 16.86 4.80
C GLY A 19 14.45 16.19 5.93
N LEU A 20 15.16 16.95 6.78
CA LEU A 20 16.10 16.39 7.76
C LEU A 20 15.51 16.23 9.17
N SER A 21 14.33 16.79 9.42
CA SER A 21 13.65 16.70 10.72
C SER A 21 12.14 16.53 10.57
N VAL A 22 11.50 15.97 11.59
CA VAL A 22 10.04 15.82 11.67
C VAL A 22 9.46 17.08 12.34
N VAL A 23 8.46 17.69 11.69
CA VAL A 23 7.77 18.88 12.22
C VAL A 23 6.37 18.57 12.77
N LYS A 24 5.77 17.46 12.34
CA LYS A 24 4.48 16.96 12.85
C LYS A 24 4.38 15.46 12.63
N THR A 25 3.81 14.74 13.58
CA THR A 25 3.41 13.33 13.45
C THR A 25 1.97 13.17 13.89
N GLN A 26 1.22 12.33 13.19
CA GLN A 26 -0.15 11.97 13.55
C GLN A 26 -0.45 10.52 13.12
N GLN A 27 -1.04 9.74 14.01
CA GLN A 27 -1.62 8.45 13.64
C GLN A 27 -2.86 8.69 12.77
N VAL A 28 -2.93 7.99 11.64
CA VAL A 28 -3.98 8.19 10.63
C VAL A 28 -4.79 6.93 10.36
N LEU A 29 -4.25 5.73 10.60
CA LEU A 29 -4.96 4.46 10.43
C LEU A 29 -4.76 3.55 11.64
N GLN A 30 -5.76 2.71 11.91
CA GLN A 30 -5.68 1.57 12.82
C GLN A 30 -6.09 0.30 12.06
N ALA A 31 -5.32 -0.79 12.17
CA ALA A 31 -5.60 -2.05 11.47
C ALA A 31 -6.98 -2.63 11.82
N SER A 32 -7.44 -2.44 13.07
CA SER A 32 -8.76 -2.88 13.49
C SER A 32 -9.90 -2.21 12.73
N ASP A 33 -9.67 -1.05 12.10
CA ASP A 33 -10.68 -0.36 11.27
C ASP A 33 -11.06 -1.18 10.03
N VAL A 34 -10.20 -2.12 9.61
CA VAL A 34 -10.49 -3.10 8.55
C VAL A 34 -10.51 -4.55 9.06
N ASN A 35 -10.80 -4.73 10.36
CA ASN A 35 -10.95 -6.02 11.02
C ASN A 35 -9.72 -6.94 10.90
N THR A 36 -8.52 -6.38 11.03
CA THR A 36 -7.27 -7.15 11.09
C THR A 36 -6.37 -6.65 12.23
N GLU A 37 -5.43 -7.49 12.62
CA GLU A 37 -4.39 -7.24 13.59
C GLU A 37 -3.22 -6.43 13.03
N THR A 38 -3.02 -6.43 11.70
CA THR A 38 -1.87 -5.79 11.08
C THR A 38 -2.16 -5.24 9.69
N VAL A 39 -1.58 -4.08 9.41
CA VAL A 39 -1.39 -3.55 8.07
C VAL A 39 0.03 -3.00 7.97
N GLU A 40 0.76 -3.30 6.90
CA GLU A 40 2.14 -2.88 6.68
C GLU A 40 2.43 -2.55 5.21
N GLY A 41 3.69 -2.23 4.87
CA GLY A 41 4.06 -1.91 3.49
C GLY A 41 3.48 -0.56 3.00
N ASN A 42 3.38 0.42 3.88
CA ASN A 42 2.71 1.68 3.59
C ASN A 42 3.35 2.48 2.45
N ARG A 43 2.53 2.93 1.50
CA ARG A 43 2.91 3.84 0.41
C ARG A 43 1.90 4.95 0.29
N MET A 44 2.36 6.20 0.29
CA MET A 44 1.50 7.36 0.20
C MET A 44 1.53 7.97 -1.20
N TYR A 45 0.34 8.29 -1.72
CA TYR A 45 0.17 8.94 -3.02
C TYR A 45 -0.66 10.20 -2.86
N LYS A 46 -0.40 11.19 -3.72
CA LYS A 46 -1.30 12.31 -3.93
C LYS A 46 -1.72 12.32 -5.40
N ILE A 47 -3.00 12.03 -5.66
CA ILE A 47 -3.56 11.92 -7.00
C ILE A 47 -4.71 12.91 -7.09
N ASN A 48 -4.60 13.88 -8.00
CA ASN A 48 -5.61 14.94 -8.22
C ASN A 48 -6.05 15.64 -6.91
N GLY A 49 -5.10 15.92 -6.03
CA GLY A 49 -5.35 16.59 -4.74
C GLY A 49 -5.86 15.69 -3.62
N THR A 50 -6.23 14.44 -3.91
CA THR A 50 -6.65 13.44 -2.92
C THR A 50 -5.47 12.60 -2.47
N TYR A 51 -5.42 12.27 -1.19
CA TYR A 51 -4.39 11.44 -0.58
C TYR A 51 -4.84 9.99 -0.53
N TYR A 52 -3.91 9.10 -0.84
CA TYR A 52 -4.11 7.67 -0.75
C TYR A 52 -2.98 7.01 0.02
N ILE A 53 -3.31 6.03 0.85
CA ILE A 53 -2.31 5.12 1.46
C ILE A 53 -2.62 3.72 0.95
N LEU A 54 -1.64 3.06 0.34
CA LEU A 54 -1.68 1.64 0.01
C LEU A 54 -0.91 0.88 1.08
N ASN A 55 -1.51 -0.17 1.63
CA ASN A 55 -0.86 -1.09 2.57
C ASN A 55 -1.55 -2.44 2.54
N ASP A 56 -1.01 -3.40 3.27
CA ASP A 56 -1.35 -4.80 3.09
C ASP A 56 -1.45 -5.52 4.43
N HIS A 57 -2.40 -6.45 4.50
CA HIS A 57 -2.28 -7.59 5.41
C HIS A 57 -1.32 -8.60 4.77
N PRO A 58 -0.23 -8.99 5.45
CA PRO A 58 0.79 -9.88 4.89
C PRO A 58 0.22 -11.17 4.33
N GLY A 59 0.57 -11.49 3.09
CA GLY A 59 0.18 -12.74 2.44
C GLY A 59 -1.27 -12.84 1.96
N SER A 60 -2.13 -11.82 2.15
CA SER A 60 -3.56 -11.95 1.83
C SER A 60 -4.18 -10.77 1.08
N THR A 61 -4.12 -9.55 1.65
CA THR A 61 -5.07 -8.49 1.30
C THR A 61 -4.35 -7.17 1.11
N THR A 62 -4.63 -6.50 -0.02
CA THR A 62 -4.17 -5.15 -0.31
C THR A 62 -5.31 -4.17 -0.11
N TYR A 63 -5.08 -3.15 0.71
CA TYR A 63 -6.03 -2.08 1.01
C TYR A 63 -5.58 -0.77 0.38
N ILE A 64 -6.55 0.05 -0.03
CA ILE A 64 -6.34 1.45 -0.39
C ILE A 64 -7.19 2.33 0.52
N TRP A 65 -6.56 3.30 1.16
CA TRP A 65 -7.18 4.24 2.08
C TRP A 65 -7.23 5.62 1.43
N LYS A 66 -8.38 6.28 1.41
CA LYS A 66 -8.60 7.56 0.73
C LYS A 66 -8.86 8.68 1.75
N SER A 67 -8.26 9.85 1.55
CA SER A 67 -8.55 11.05 2.35
C SER A 67 -8.38 12.34 1.54
N SER A 68 -9.12 13.39 1.90
CA SER A 68 -8.91 14.75 1.38
C SER A 68 -7.71 15.47 2.02
N SER A 69 -7.14 14.89 3.09
CA SER A 69 -6.04 15.45 3.89
C SER A 69 -4.97 14.38 4.12
N PRO A 70 -3.67 14.74 4.21
CA PRO A 70 -2.64 13.77 4.60
C PRO A 70 -2.81 13.27 6.05
N TRP A 71 -3.70 13.90 6.82
CA TRP A 71 -3.95 13.64 8.24
C TRP A 71 -5.23 12.84 8.50
N GLY A 72 -5.87 12.33 7.45
CA GLY A 72 -7.17 11.67 7.57
C GLY A 72 -8.34 12.65 7.80
N PRO A 73 -9.53 12.13 8.16
CA PRO A 73 -9.84 10.70 8.32
C PRO A 73 -9.70 9.96 6.98
N CYS A 74 -9.46 8.65 7.06
CA CYS A 74 -9.24 7.80 5.89
C CYS A 74 -10.36 6.78 5.73
N GLU A 75 -10.90 6.64 4.52
CA GLU A 75 -11.86 5.60 4.16
C GLU A 75 -11.12 4.43 3.48
N ALA A 76 -11.32 3.20 3.94
CA ALA A 76 -10.68 2.01 3.39
C ALA A 76 -11.50 1.35 2.28
N LYS A 77 -10.80 0.79 1.28
CA LYS A 77 -11.35 -0.19 0.33
C LYS A 77 -10.38 -1.34 0.11
N ILE A 78 -10.91 -2.53 -0.06
CA ILE A 78 -10.14 -3.70 -0.48
C ILE A 78 -9.86 -3.57 -1.98
N LEU A 79 -8.59 -3.53 -2.35
CA LEU A 79 -8.15 -3.49 -3.74
C LEU A 79 -7.93 -4.91 -4.30
N GLY A 80 -7.47 -5.82 -3.44
CA GLY A 80 -7.31 -7.24 -3.73
C GLY A 80 -7.32 -8.07 -2.45
N GLN A 81 -7.87 -9.28 -2.49
CA GLN A 81 -7.95 -10.18 -1.33
C GLN A 81 -7.85 -11.62 -1.79
N ASN A 82 -6.94 -12.39 -1.19
CA ASN A 82 -6.74 -13.82 -1.43
C ASN A 82 -6.66 -14.16 -2.92
N ILE A 83 -5.91 -13.34 -3.67
CA ILE A 83 -5.76 -13.51 -5.10
C ILE A 83 -4.92 -14.75 -5.33
N ALA A 84 -5.40 -15.65 -6.19
CA ALA A 84 -4.70 -16.88 -6.51
C ALA A 84 -3.26 -16.58 -6.96
N PRO A 85 -2.25 -17.24 -6.37
CA PRO A 85 -0.88 -17.03 -6.75
C PRO A 85 -0.68 -17.52 -8.20
N PRO A 86 0.08 -16.78 -9.01
CA PRO A 86 0.41 -17.18 -10.38
C PRO A 86 1.47 -18.28 -10.44
N LEU A 87 2.13 -18.56 -9.32
CA LEU A 87 3.11 -19.63 -9.16
C LEU A 87 2.60 -20.65 -8.15
N GLU A 88 2.81 -21.93 -8.45
CA GLU A 88 2.53 -23.01 -7.52
C GLU A 88 3.34 -22.84 -6.22
N ALA A 89 2.73 -23.13 -5.07
CA ALA A 89 3.28 -22.93 -3.73
C ALA A 89 3.64 -21.46 -3.34
N GLY A 90 3.19 -20.46 -4.10
CA GLY A 90 3.30 -19.05 -3.74
C GLY A 90 2.19 -18.56 -2.81
N ASN A 91 2.45 -17.48 -2.06
CA ASN A 91 1.41 -16.73 -1.35
C ASN A 91 0.63 -15.81 -2.29
N SER A 92 -0.56 -15.35 -1.86
CA SER A 92 -1.31 -14.31 -2.59
C SER A 92 -0.40 -13.12 -2.91
N PRO A 93 -0.43 -12.56 -4.13
CA PRO A 93 0.23 -11.31 -4.41
C PRO A 93 -0.28 -10.23 -3.45
N HIS A 94 0.66 -9.58 -2.76
CA HIS A 94 0.42 -8.52 -1.78
C HIS A 94 1.63 -7.58 -1.83
N GLN A 95 1.56 -6.42 -1.17
CA GLN A 95 2.55 -5.35 -1.33
C GLN A 95 2.69 -4.87 -2.79
N GLY A 96 3.69 -4.03 -3.02
CA GLY A 96 3.92 -3.35 -4.29
C GLY A 96 3.35 -1.94 -4.30
N SER A 97 3.25 -1.32 -5.47
CA SER A 97 2.96 0.11 -5.61
C SER A 97 1.93 0.38 -6.70
N LEU A 98 1.18 1.47 -6.57
CA LEU A 98 0.45 2.04 -7.69
C LEU A 98 1.44 2.79 -8.58
N ILE A 99 1.44 2.47 -9.87
CA ILE A 99 2.24 3.16 -10.88
C ILE A 99 1.32 3.76 -11.94
N LYS A 100 1.67 4.95 -12.43
CA LYS A 100 0.97 5.58 -13.54
C LYS A 100 1.63 5.16 -14.85
N THR A 101 0.86 4.58 -15.76
CA THR A 101 1.31 4.22 -17.10
C THR A 101 1.54 5.47 -17.95
N ALA A 102 2.22 5.33 -19.09
CA ALA A 102 2.41 6.41 -20.05
C ALA A 102 1.07 6.96 -20.58
N GLN A 103 0.05 6.11 -20.65
CA GLN A 103 -1.32 6.45 -21.06
C GLN A 103 -2.13 7.10 -19.93
N GLY A 104 -1.55 7.24 -18.75
CA GLY A 104 -2.16 7.92 -17.61
C GLY A 104 -3.03 7.04 -16.72
N GLU A 105 -3.21 5.76 -17.05
CA GLU A 105 -3.92 4.79 -16.22
C GLU A 105 -3.09 4.43 -14.99
N LEU A 106 -3.76 4.20 -13.86
CA LEU A 106 -3.13 3.68 -12.66
C LEU A 106 -3.26 2.17 -12.61
N VAL A 107 -2.13 1.50 -12.41
CA VAL A 107 -2.05 0.04 -12.28
C VAL A 107 -1.39 -0.31 -10.97
N LEU A 108 -1.93 -1.33 -10.29
CA LEU A 108 -1.28 -1.91 -9.12
C LEU A 108 -0.18 -2.86 -9.60
N HIS A 109 1.06 -2.50 -9.30
CA HIS A 109 2.23 -3.35 -9.52
C HIS A 109 2.57 -4.04 -8.20
N VAL A 110 2.20 -5.32 -8.08
CA VAL A 110 2.43 -6.10 -6.86
C VAL A 110 3.81 -6.77 -6.87
N LEU A 111 4.41 -6.87 -5.68
CA LEU A 111 5.63 -7.67 -5.49
C LEU A 111 5.25 -9.04 -4.95
N HIS A 112 5.65 -10.11 -5.64
CA HIS A 112 5.53 -11.45 -5.08
C HIS A 112 6.85 -11.87 -4.43
N LEU A 113 6.83 -12.24 -3.15
CA LEU A 113 7.95 -12.90 -2.48
C LEU A 113 7.58 -14.36 -2.22
N GLY A 114 8.01 -15.25 -3.12
CA GLY A 114 7.97 -16.69 -2.90
C GLY A 114 9.26 -17.14 -2.19
N VAL A 115 9.14 -17.71 -1.00
CA VAL A 115 10.25 -18.42 -0.36
C VAL A 115 10.19 -19.89 -0.76
N SER A 116 10.85 -20.25 -1.86
CA SER A 116 11.37 -21.60 -1.98
C SER A 116 12.71 -21.66 -1.23
N ARG A 117 12.90 -22.74 -0.49
CA ARG A 117 13.99 -22.95 0.47
C ARG A 117 15.34 -22.66 -0.19
N TRP A 118 15.96 -21.54 0.20
CA TRP A 118 17.23 -21.02 -0.33
C TRP A 118 17.20 -20.67 -1.83
N SER A 119 17.28 -19.37 -2.12
CA SER A 119 17.56 -18.73 -3.42
C SER A 119 16.33 -18.32 -4.26
N TYR A 120 16.37 -17.04 -4.67
CA TYR A 120 15.48 -16.33 -5.61
C TYR A 120 14.09 -15.89 -5.14
N ALA A 121 13.99 -14.61 -4.75
CA ALA A 121 12.75 -13.85 -4.88
C ALA A 121 12.47 -13.64 -6.38
N SER A 122 11.41 -14.24 -6.92
CA SER A 122 10.94 -13.92 -8.26
C SER A 122 10.12 -12.63 -8.21
N VAL A 123 10.69 -11.51 -8.65
CA VAL A 123 9.93 -10.28 -8.88
C VAL A 123 9.06 -10.48 -10.13
N GLY A 124 7.82 -10.92 -9.92
CA GLY A 124 6.82 -10.98 -10.98
C GLY A 124 6.05 -9.67 -11.08
N THR A 125 5.96 -9.10 -12.27
CA THR A 125 5.07 -7.97 -12.56
C THR A 125 3.70 -8.55 -12.88
N TYR A 126 2.76 -8.44 -11.95
CA TYR A 126 1.37 -8.81 -12.21
C TYR A 126 0.53 -7.56 -12.34
N TYR A 127 0.03 -7.33 -13.56
CA TYR A 127 -1.04 -6.39 -13.78
C TYR A 127 -2.32 -7.07 -13.29
N LEU A 128 -2.72 -6.76 -12.07
CA LEU A 128 -4.11 -6.97 -11.69
C LEU A 128 -4.92 -6.00 -12.55
N GLY A 129 -5.43 -6.49 -13.69
CA GLY A 129 -6.11 -5.73 -14.74
C GLY A 129 -7.39 -5.01 -14.31
N ARG A 130 -7.60 -4.79 -13.01
CA ARG A 130 -8.61 -3.88 -12.49
C ARG A 130 -8.07 -2.45 -12.65
N ARG A 131 -8.55 -1.76 -13.69
CA ARG A 131 -8.42 -0.31 -13.80
C ARG A 131 -8.93 0.31 -12.51
N TRP A 132 -8.05 0.94 -11.75
CA TRP A 132 -8.44 1.71 -10.59
C TRP A 132 -8.96 3.07 -11.05
N GLN A 133 -10.22 3.39 -10.70
CA GLN A 133 -10.83 4.69 -10.97
C GLN A 133 -10.88 5.48 -9.64
N PRO A 134 -10.24 6.67 -9.56
CA PRO A 134 -10.10 7.46 -8.32
C PRO A 134 -11.40 7.88 -7.61
#